data_AF-A0A1U7WTJ2-F1
#
_entry.id   AF-A0A1U7WTJ2-F1
#
_cell.length_a   1.000
_cell.length_b   1.000
_cell.length_c   1.000
_cell.angle_alpha   90.00
_cell.angle_beta   90.00
_cell.angle_gamma   90.00
#
_symmetry.space_group_name_H-M   'P 1'
#
loop_
_entity.id
_entity.type
_entity.pdbx_description
1 polymer ?
#
loop_
_entity_poly.entity_id
_entity_poly.type
_entity_poly.pdbx_seq_one_letter_code
_entity_poly.pdbx_strand_id
1 'polypeptide(L)' 'MERRVGKFMRKFTLPENANTDAISAVCQDGVLTVTVQKLPPPEPKKPKTIEVKIA' A
#
# COMPACT_ATOMS: atom_id res chain seq x y z
N MET A 1 25.44 -20.65 -13.76
CA MET A 1 23.97 -20.77 -13.54
C MET A 1 23.33 -19.55 -14.18
N GLU A 2 22.79 -19.67 -15.39
CA GLU A 2 22.36 -18.50 -16.19
C GLU A 2 20.88 -18.13 -15.99
N ARG A 3 20.02 -19.11 -15.65
CA ARG A 3 18.60 -18.91 -15.36
C ARG A 3 18.24 -19.54 -14.03
N ARG A 4 17.52 -18.81 -13.17
CA ARG A 4 17.02 -19.34 -11.89
C ARG A 4 15.72 -20.08 -12.14
N VAL A 5 15.66 -21.33 -11.70
CA VAL A 5 14.47 -22.18 -11.73
C VAL A 5 14.24 -22.72 -10.32
N GLY A 6 13.01 -22.66 -9.83
CA GLY A 6 12.66 -23.14 -8.49
C GLY A 6 11.34 -22.57 -7.99
N LYS A 7 10.91 -23.03 -6.82
CA LYS A 7 9.76 -22.45 -6.12
C LYS A 7 10.15 -21.07 -5.57
N PHE A 8 9.22 -20.12 -5.66
CA PHE A 8 9.45 -18.74 -5.25
C PHE A 8 8.30 -18.24 -4.39
N MET A 9 8.63 -17.50 -3.32
CA MET A 9 7.66 -16.84 -2.45
C MET A 9 8.18 -15.45 -2.08
N ARG A 10 7.33 -14.44 -2.21
CA ARG A 10 7.55 -13.08 -1.68
C ARG A 10 6.37 -12.67 -0.82
N LYS A 11 6.65 -12.01 0.30
CA LYS A 11 5.64 -11.44 1.20
C LYS A 11 5.96 -9.95 1.37
N PHE A 12 4.93 -9.13 1.34
CA PHE A 12 5.01 -7.70 1.55
C PHE A 12 4.00 -7.32 2.63
N THR A 13 4.43 -6.51 3.60
CA THR A 13 3.53 -5.91 4.57
C THR A 13 2.86 -4.72 3.92
N LEU A 14 1.52 -4.72 3.86
CA LEU A 14 0.76 -3.60 3.33
C LEU A 14 0.60 -2.52 4.40
N PRO A 15 0.56 -1.24 4.02
CA PRO A 15 0.25 -0.16 4.94
C PRO A 15 -1.22 -0.23 5.41
N GLU A 16 -1.53 0.43 6.52
CA GLU A 16 -2.88 0.44 7.11
C GLU A 16 -3.96 0.98 6.17
N ASN A 17 -3.60 1.90 5.28
CA ASN A 17 -4.51 2.48 4.30
C ASN A 17 -4.57 1.70 2.98
N ALA A 18 -4.08 0.47 2.94
CA ALA A 18 -4.27 -0.39 1.77
C ALA A 18 -5.71 -0.95 1.74
N ASN A 19 -6.35 -0.87 0.58
CA ASN A 19 -7.63 -1.54 0.34
C ASN A 19 -7.36 -2.99 -0.06
N THR A 20 -7.51 -3.92 0.88
CA THR A 20 -7.28 -5.36 0.66
C THR A 20 -8.35 -6.02 -0.19
N ASP A 21 -9.54 -5.45 -0.26
CA ASP A 21 -10.67 -6.02 -1.01
C ASP A 21 -10.56 -5.70 -2.51
N ALA A 22 -9.81 -4.66 -2.87
CA ALA A 22 -9.61 -4.20 -4.24
C ALA A 22 -8.24 -4.56 -4.83
N ILE A 23 -7.61 -5.64 -4.35
CA ILE A 23 -6.34 -6.13 -4.90
C ILE A 23 -6.60 -6.78 -6.27
N SER A 24 -5.82 -6.39 -7.27
CA SER A 24 -5.85 -6.99 -8.61
C SER A 24 -4.46 -7.40 -9.07
N ALA A 25 -4.39 -8.38 -9.97
CA ALA A 25 -3.12 -8.84 -10.53
C ALA A 25 -3.24 -9.12 -12.04
N VAL A 26 -2.18 -8.81 -12.78
CA VAL A 26 -2.06 -9.08 -14.22
C VAL A 26 -0.67 -9.67 -14.48
N CYS A 27 -0.61 -10.69 -15.32
CA CYS A 27 0.64 -11.27 -15.80
C CYS A 27 0.75 -10.99 -17.31
N GLN A 28 1.77 -10.22 -17.70
CA GLN A 28 1.99 -9.85 -19.09
C GLN A 28 3.50 -9.79 -19.35
N ASP A 29 3.93 -10.32 -20.50
CA ASP A 29 5.35 -10.32 -20.95
C ASP A 29 6.34 -10.89 -19.91
N GLY A 30 5.90 -11.88 -19.13
CA GLY A 30 6.71 -12.51 -18.09
C GLY A 30 6.82 -11.71 -16.78
N VAL A 31 6.05 -10.63 -16.64
CA VAL A 31 5.99 -9.80 -15.42
C VAL A 31 4.64 -9.95 -14.74
N LEU A 32 4.67 -10.30 -13.45
CA LEU A 32 3.49 -10.25 -12.59
C LEU A 32 3.40 -8.87 -11.93
N THR A 33 2.37 -8.11 -12.29
CA THR A 33 2.01 -6.83 -11.67
C THR A 33 0.89 -7.06 -10.68
N VAL A 34 1.08 -6.64 -9.43
CA VAL A 34 0.07 -6.68 -8.37
C VAL A 34 -0.25 -5.25 -7.96
N THR A 35 -1.51 -4.86 -8.07
CA THR A 35 -1.99 -3.52 -7.77
C THR A 35 -2.82 -3.55 -6.48
N VAL A 36 -2.47 -2.68 -5.54
CA VAL A 36 -3.17 -2.49 -4.28
C VAL A 36 -3.58 -1.04 -4.18
N GLN A 37 -4.88 -0.77 -4.20
CA GLN A 37 -5.38 0.60 -4.10
C GLN A 37 -5.24 1.13 -2.67
N LYS A 38 -5.06 2.44 -2.52
CA LYS A 38 -5.08 3.09 -1.20
C LYS A 38 -6.49 3.56 -0.89
N LEU A 39 -6.92 3.38 0.35
CA LEU A 39 -8.10 4.00 0.91
C LEU A 39 -7.89 5.53 0.92
N PRO A 40 -8.93 6.31 0.61
CA PRO A 40 -8.85 7.77 0.63
C PRO A 40 -8.45 8.26 2.03
N PRO A 41 -7.65 9.32 2.14
CA PRO A 41 -7.33 9.90 3.43
C PRO A 41 -8.62 10.34 4.13
N PRO A 42 -8.73 10.18 5.46
CA PRO A 42 -9.84 10.72 6.21
C PRO A 42 -9.94 12.23 5.96
N GLU A 43 -11.16 12.76 5.89
CA GLU A 43 -11.39 14.18 5.63
C GLU A 43 -10.50 15.04 6.54
N PRO A 44 -9.87 16.11 5.99
CA PRO A 44 -8.97 16.94 6.77
C PRO A 44 -9.71 17.46 8.00
N LYS A 45 -9.29 17.00 9.19
CA LYS A 45 -9.84 17.51 10.44
C LYS A 45 -9.62 19.02 10.42
N LYS A 46 -10.71 19.79 10.50
CA LYS A 46 -10.66 21.26 10.59
C LYS A 46 -9.55 21.65 11.58
N PRO A 47 -8.68 22.62 11.24
CA PRO A 47 -7.58 23.00 12.11
C PRO A 47 -8.15 23.36 13.47
N LYS A 48 -7.77 22.58 14.49
CA LYS A 48 -8.08 22.92 15.88
C LYS A 48 -7.02 23.94 16.30
N THR A 49 -7.41 25.20 16.38
CA THR A 49 -6.58 26.21 17.04
C THR A 49 -6.47 25.81 18.51
N ILE A 50 -5.29 25.39 18.93
CA ILE A 50 -5.00 25.13 20.35
C ILE A 50 -4.38 26.41 20.91
N GLU A 51 -5.12 27.10 21.76
CA GLU A 51 -4.59 28.25 22.50
C GLU A 51 -3.55 27.76 23.52
N VAL A 52 -2.32 28.22 23.38
CA VAL A 52 -1.26 27.96 24.35
C VAL A 52 -1.29 29.09 25.38
N LYS A 53 -1.61 28.75 26.63
CA LYS A 53 -1.47 29.68 27.76
C LYS A 53 -0.02 29.73 28.20
N ILE A 54 0.55 30.93 28.15
CA ILE A 54 1.89 31.24 28.69
C ILE A 54 1.68 31.68 30.15
N ALA A 55 2.49 31.15 31.06
CA ALA A 55 2.53 31.54 32.48
C ALA A 55 3.50 32.69 32.71
#